data_AF-A0A5R9IKU7-F1
#
_entry.id   AF-A0A5R9IKU7-F1
#
_cell.length_a   1.000
_cell.length_b   1.000
_cell.length_c   1.000
_cell.angle_alpha   90.00
_cell.angle_beta   90.00
_cell.angle_gamma   90.00
#
_symmetry.space_group_name_H-M   'P 1'
#
loop_
_entity.id
_entity.type
_entity.pdbx_description
1 polymer ?
#
loop_
_entity_poly.entity_id
_entity_poly.type
_entity_poly.pdbx_seq_one_letter_code
_entity_poly.pdbx_strand_id
1 'polypeptide(L)'
;MSTIDYSKYTLNDLLDVKEKISPDSPNYNSLQLELENRKDEISEAIEKSKEEAFSIAKNRVKIIGYFQLTAAVAILLYYVGSIFDGSFSFLSTVVAIPFIALNAIAGMTAIKENHKYYWLSILNQSLQVLSIGLGSISATYSGLGSAYVYISWNTQFLFGASASFSPGFSFNQYTGNLPTQWISIDIVAIIFISALLTVSKVKSTANKSLNQDQ
;
A
#
# COMPACT_ATOMS: atom_id res chain seq x y z
N MET A 1 -50.14 10.16 -16.84
CA MET A 1 -48.80 10.20 -16.19
C MET A 1 -47.86 10.91 -17.14
N SER A 2 -47.13 11.93 -16.68
CA SER A 2 -46.13 12.61 -17.52
C SER A 2 -44.88 11.74 -17.61
N THR A 3 -44.48 11.39 -18.83
CA THR A 3 -43.19 10.76 -19.10
C THR A 3 -42.08 11.77 -18.78
N ILE A 4 -41.09 11.34 -18.01
CA ILE A 4 -39.91 12.16 -17.70
C ILE A 4 -39.04 12.24 -18.95
N ASP A 5 -38.64 13.47 -19.29
CA ASP A 5 -37.69 13.75 -20.36
C ASP A 5 -36.26 13.68 -19.83
N TYR A 6 -35.61 12.53 -20.02
CA TYR A 6 -34.26 12.25 -19.55
C TYR A 6 -33.16 12.96 -20.37
N SER A 7 -33.49 13.56 -21.52
CA SER A 7 -32.51 14.27 -22.35
C SER A 7 -31.88 15.49 -21.65
N LYS A 8 -32.57 16.04 -20.64
CA LYS A 8 -32.13 17.22 -19.88
C LYS A 8 -31.24 16.90 -18.69
N TYR A 9 -31.04 15.62 -18.38
CA TYR A 9 -30.31 15.17 -17.20
C TYR A 9 -28.84 14.94 -17.53
N THR A 10 -27.98 15.14 -16.53
CA THR A 10 -26.56 14.82 -16.67
C THR A 10 -26.36 13.31 -16.63
N LEU A 11 -25.24 12.84 -17.18
CA LEU A 11 -24.87 11.42 -17.13
C LEU A 11 -24.91 10.85 -15.71
N ASN A 12 -24.44 11.62 -14.72
CA ASN A 12 -24.45 11.22 -13.32
C ASN A 12 -25.86 11.07 -12.77
N ASP A 13 -26.77 11.98 -13.12
CA ASP A 13 -28.17 11.89 -12.72
C ASP A 13 -28.85 10.67 -13.35
N LEU A 14 -28.55 10.37 -14.63
CA LEU A 14 -29.07 9.19 -15.33
C LEU A 14 -28.61 7.88 -14.68
N LEU A 15 -27.34 7.80 -14.26
CA LEU A 15 -26.78 6.64 -13.56
C LEU A 15 -27.36 6.49 -12.15
N ASP A 16 -27.52 7.59 -11.40
CA ASP A 16 -28.11 7.57 -10.06
C ASP A 16 -29.60 7.17 -10.10
N VAL A 17 -30.34 7.64 -11.11
CA VAL A 17 -31.73 7.23 -11.33
C VAL A 17 -31.80 5.75 -11.73
N LYS A 18 -30.88 5.26 -12.57
CA LYS A 18 -30.79 3.85 -12.97
C LYS A 18 -30.66 2.90 -11.78
N GLU A 19 -29.91 3.28 -10.74
CA GLU A 19 -29.74 2.45 -9.54
C GLU A 19 -31.00 2.39 -8.65
N LYS A 20 -31.90 3.37 -8.77
CA LYS A 20 -33.04 3.56 -7.85
C LYS A 20 -34.41 3.30 -8.49
N ILE A 21 -34.49 3.33 -9.82
CA ILE A 21 -35.75 3.18 -10.54
C ILE A 21 -36.21 1.73 -10.60
N SER A 22 -37.47 1.48 -10.26
CA SER A 22 -38.09 0.15 -10.43
C SER A 22 -38.27 -0.17 -11.92
N PRO A 23 -38.04 -1.44 -12.33
CA PRO A 23 -38.40 -1.93 -13.68
C PRO A 23 -39.86 -1.69 -14.05
N ASP A 24 -40.76 -1.69 -13.07
CA ASP A 24 -42.21 -1.47 -13.26
C ASP A 24 -42.58 0.01 -13.39
N SER A 25 -41.59 0.92 -13.31
CA SER A 25 -41.82 2.35 -13.43
C SER A 25 -42.27 2.71 -14.85
N PRO A 26 -43.28 3.58 -15.00
CA PRO A 26 -43.69 4.08 -16.32
C PRO A 26 -42.59 4.86 -17.05
N ASN A 27 -41.53 5.28 -16.34
CA ASN A 27 -40.38 6.00 -16.90
C ASN A 27 -39.15 5.10 -17.14
N TYR A 28 -39.22 3.80 -16.86
CA TYR A 28 -38.09 2.88 -17.01
C TYR A 28 -37.62 2.76 -18.46
N ASN A 29 -38.56 2.59 -19.39
CA ASN A 29 -38.25 2.49 -20.82
C ASN A 29 -37.64 3.79 -21.36
N SER A 30 -38.15 4.95 -20.93
CA SER A 30 -37.62 6.26 -21.33
C SER A 30 -36.18 6.46 -20.86
N LEU A 31 -35.85 5.98 -19.65
CA LEU A 31 -34.48 6.01 -19.13
C LEU A 31 -33.55 5.07 -19.91
N GLN A 32 -33.99 3.84 -20.19
CA GLN A 32 -33.20 2.87 -20.95
C GLN A 32 -32.86 3.37 -22.35
N LEU A 33 -33.85 3.98 -23.03
CA LEU A 33 -33.66 4.55 -24.37
C LEU A 33 -32.65 5.71 -24.35
N GLU A 34 -32.70 6.58 -23.33
CA GLU A 34 -31.72 7.66 -23.18
C GLU A 34 -30.31 7.13 -22.85
N LEU A 35 -30.20 6.11 -21.98
CA LEU A 35 -28.93 5.44 -21.69
C LEU A 35 -28.34 4.74 -22.92
N GLU A 36 -29.18 4.18 -23.78
CA GLU A 36 -28.76 3.57 -25.05
C GLU A 36 -28.33 4.62 -26.06
N ASN A 37 -29.05 5.75 -26.16
CA ASN A 37 -28.68 6.89 -27.00
C ASN A 37 -27.34 7.51 -26.58
N ARG A 38 -27.00 7.46 -25.29
CA ARG A 38 -25.73 7.99 -24.74
C ARG A 38 -24.71 6.90 -24.43
N LYS A 39 -24.85 5.72 -25.02
CA LYS A 39 -23.96 4.58 -24.74
C LYS A 39 -22.48 4.92 -24.94
N ASP A 40 -22.17 5.70 -25.96
CA ASP A 40 -20.80 6.12 -26.26
C ASP A 40 -20.27 7.09 -25.18
N GLU A 41 -21.07 8.08 -24.76
CA GLU A 41 -20.73 9.00 -23.65
C GLU A 41 -20.53 8.25 -22.32
N ILE A 42 -21.38 7.24 -22.04
CA ILE A 42 -21.22 6.35 -20.88
C ILE A 42 -19.92 5.56 -20.98
N SER A 43 -19.60 5.02 -22.16
CA SER A 43 -18.37 4.25 -22.38
C SER A 43 -17.13 5.11 -22.17
N GLU A 44 -17.10 6.32 -22.74
CA GLU A 44 -16.02 7.29 -22.56
C GLU A 44 -15.85 7.71 -21.09
N ALA A 45 -16.96 7.97 -20.37
CA ALA A 45 -16.92 8.30 -18.96
C ALA A 45 -16.38 7.16 -18.09
N ILE A 46 -16.75 5.92 -18.39
CA ILE A 46 -16.24 4.71 -17.72
C ILE A 46 -14.74 4.53 -18.02
N GLU A 47 -14.32 4.72 -19.26
CA GLU A 47 -12.92 4.60 -19.68
C GLU A 47 -12.06 5.67 -18.98
N LYS A 48 -12.49 6.92 -19.00
CA LYS A 48 -11.84 8.02 -18.28
C LYS A 48 -11.74 7.77 -16.78
N SER A 49 -12.81 7.27 -16.16
CA SER A 49 -12.81 6.91 -14.74
C SER A 49 -11.81 5.79 -14.43
N LYS A 50 -11.69 4.78 -15.31
CA LYS A 50 -10.68 3.72 -15.17
C LYS A 50 -9.26 4.26 -15.31
N GLU A 51 -9.01 5.15 -16.25
CA GLU A 51 -7.71 5.79 -16.42
C GLU A 51 -7.31 6.64 -15.20
N GLU A 52 -8.24 7.45 -14.69
CA GLU A 52 -8.03 8.25 -13.48
C GLU A 52 -7.74 7.36 -12.26
N ALA A 53 -8.53 6.30 -12.06
CA ALA A 53 -8.31 5.33 -10.99
C ALA A 53 -6.93 4.65 -11.11
N PHE A 54 -6.52 4.31 -12.33
CA PHE A 54 -5.21 3.71 -12.60
C PHE A 54 -4.06 4.70 -12.35
N SER A 55 -4.22 5.96 -12.75
CA SER A 55 -3.27 7.04 -12.48
C SER A 55 -3.09 7.29 -10.97
N ILE A 56 -4.19 7.34 -10.22
CA ILE A 56 -4.17 7.44 -8.76
C ILE A 56 -3.43 6.25 -8.14
N ALA A 57 -3.73 5.03 -8.61
CA ALA A 57 -3.08 3.81 -8.14
C ALA A 57 -1.56 3.86 -8.38
N LYS A 58 -1.11 4.28 -9.58
CA LYS A 58 0.31 4.47 -9.89
C LYS A 58 0.99 5.50 -8.99
N ASN A 59 0.33 6.64 -8.74
CA ASN A 59 0.87 7.67 -7.87
C ASN A 59 1.07 7.16 -6.44
N ARG A 60 0.16 6.33 -5.92
CA ARG A 60 0.35 5.68 -4.60
C ARG A 60 1.62 4.82 -4.57
N VAL A 61 1.90 4.05 -5.63
CA VAL A 61 3.13 3.25 -5.72
C VAL A 61 4.37 4.12 -5.78
N LYS A 62 4.34 5.24 -6.52
CA LYS A 62 5.46 6.20 -6.54
C LYS A 62 5.75 6.77 -5.15
N ILE A 63 4.71 7.14 -4.41
CA ILE A 63 4.84 7.62 -3.03
C ILE A 63 5.56 6.57 -2.18
N ILE A 64 5.11 5.31 -2.24
CA ILE A 64 5.77 4.19 -1.53
C ILE A 64 7.24 4.09 -1.94
N GLY A 65 7.52 4.20 -3.23
CA GLY A 65 8.89 4.16 -3.74
C GLY A 65 9.78 5.29 -3.21
N TYR A 66 9.24 6.51 -3.07
CA TYR A 66 9.96 7.61 -2.43
C TYR A 66 10.23 7.32 -0.95
N PHE A 67 9.24 6.82 -0.19
CA PHE A 67 9.45 6.42 1.20
C PHE A 67 10.55 5.37 1.35
N GLN A 68 10.61 4.40 0.45
CA GLN A 68 11.67 3.38 0.45
C GLN A 68 13.03 3.98 0.12
N LEU A 69 13.14 4.89 -0.86
CA LEU A 69 14.40 5.59 -1.11
C LEU A 69 14.85 6.43 0.08
N THR A 70 13.93 7.15 0.71
CA THR A 70 14.21 7.93 1.92
C THR A 70 14.66 7.01 3.06
N ALA A 71 14.02 5.86 3.24
CA ALA A 71 14.45 4.85 4.20
C ALA A 71 15.89 4.36 3.89
N ALA A 72 16.21 4.04 2.63
CA ALA A 72 17.57 3.62 2.25
C ALA A 72 18.62 4.68 2.64
N VAL A 73 18.34 5.95 2.37
CA VAL A 73 19.22 7.07 2.75
C VAL A 73 19.32 7.20 4.27
N ALA A 74 18.20 7.19 5.00
CA ALA A 74 18.19 7.32 6.45
C ALA A 74 18.95 6.18 7.13
N ILE A 75 18.76 4.94 6.68
CA ILE A 75 19.46 3.76 7.20
C ILE A 75 20.95 3.85 6.90
N LEU A 76 21.32 4.30 5.69
CA LEU A 76 22.73 4.51 5.33
C LEU A 76 23.39 5.54 6.24
N LEU A 77 22.72 6.69 6.48
CA LEU A 77 23.24 7.73 7.37
C LEU A 77 23.37 7.23 8.81
N TYR A 78 22.38 6.50 9.32
CA TYR A 78 22.43 5.90 10.65
C TYR A 78 23.58 4.90 10.77
N TYR A 79 23.75 4.02 9.79
CA TYR A 79 24.84 3.05 9.74
C TYR A 79 26.22 3.74 9.67
N VAL A 80 26.38 4.74 8.83
CA VAL A 80 27.64 5.53 8.77
C VAL A 80 27.90 6.24 10.09
N GLY A 81 26.88 6.81 10.72
CA GLY A 81 26.98 7.40 12.07
C GLY A 81 27.50 6.40 13.11
N SER A 82 27.00 5.16 13.09
CA SER A 82 27.43 4.09 14.00
C SER A 82 28.91 3.71 13.88
N ILE A 83 29.52 3.98 12.72
CA ILE A 83 30.96 3.79 12.52
C ILE A 83 31.76 4.88 13.24
N PHE A 84 31.27 6.12 13.23
CA PHE A 84 31.94 7.27 13.85
C PHE A 84 31.82 7.29 15.37
N ASP A 85 30.69 6.85 15.93
CA ASP A 85 30.47 6.80 17.37
C ASP A 85 31.00 5.50 18.04
N GLY A 86 31.50 4.55 17.24
CA GLY A 86 32.07 3.29 17.72
C GLY A 86 31.04 2.23 18.14
N SER A 87 29.74 2.46 17.91
CA SER A 87 28.66 1.48 18.19
C SER A 87 28.51 0.39 17.11
N PHE A 88 29.31 0.49 16.04
CA PHE A 88 29.39 -0.47 14.96
C PHE A 88 29.64 -1.92 15.44
N SER A 89 28.99 -2.88 14.77
CA SER A 89 29.28 -4.32 14.91
C SER A 89 29.21 -5.04 13.56
N PHE A 90 29.91 -6.16 13.43
CA PHE A 90 29.82 -7.01 12.22
C PHE A 90 28.38 -7.42 11.91
N LEU A 91 27.60 -7.73 12.95
CA LEU A 91 26.18 -8.08 12.82
C LEU A 91 25.38 -6.90 12.23
N SER A 92 25.59 -5.68 12.72
CA SER A 92 24.92 -4.50 12.19
C SER A 92 25.22 -4.26 10.70
N THR A 93 26.41 -4.60 10.21
CA THR A 93 26.78 -4.49 8.79
C THR A 93 26.07 -5.49 7.91
N VAL A 94 26.12 -6.77 8.31
CA VAL A 94 25.49 -7.89 7.57
C VAL A 94 23.99 -7.68 7.46
N VAL A 95 23.41 -6.97 8.42
CA VAL A 95 22.01 -6.57 8.42
C VAL A 95 21.77 -5.30 7.61
N ALA A 96 22.48 -4.20 7.89
CA ALA A 96 22.19 -2.89 7.32
C ALA A 96 22.35 -2.88 5.79
N ILE A 97 23.41 -3.49 5.25
CA ILE A 97 23.69 -3.45 3.80
C ILE A 97 22.55 -4.08 2.98
N PRO A 98 22.08 -5.32 3.27
CA PRO A 98 20.92 -5.89 2.58
C PRO A 98 19.65 -5.03 2.67
N PHE A 99 19.35 -4.44 3.84
CA PHE A 99 18.15 -3.61 3.99
C PHE A 99 18.26 -2.26 3.26
N ILE A 100 19.45 -1.65 3.22
CA ILE A 100 19.71 -0.45 2.40
C ILE A 100 19.48 -0.80 0.92
N ALA A 101 20.10 -1.89 0.44
CA ALA A 101 19.97 -2.33 -0.95
C ALA A 101 18.52 -2.67 -1.31
N LEU A 102 17.81 -3.40 -0.44
CA LEU A 102 16.42 -3.77 -0.64
C LEU A 102 15.52 -2.54 -0.74
N ASN A 103 15.64 -1.57 0.19
CA ASN A 103 14.90 -0.32 0.12
C ASN A 103 15.24 0.49 -1.14
N ALA A 104 16.52 0.59 -1.51
CA ALA A 104 16.94 1.33 -2.69
C ALA A 104 16.38 0.72 -3.98
N ILE A 105 16.53 -0.59 -4.17
CA ILE A 105 16.07 -1.29 -5.39
C ILE A 105 14.54 -1.31 -5.45
N ALA A 106 13.86 -1.58 -4.33
CA ALA A 106 12.40 -1.54 -4.26
C ALA A 106 11.88 -0.13 -4.58
N GLY A 107 12.47 0.90 -3.99
CA GLY A 107 12.09 2.29 -4.23
C GLY A 107 12.29 2.72 -5.69
N MET A 108 13.46 2.42 -6.27
CA MET A 108 13.73 2.72 -7.68
C MET A 108 12.76 2.00 -8.62
N THR A 109 12.47 0.73 -8.36
CA THR A 109 11.57 -0.06 -9.23
C THR A 109 10.12 0.38 -9.11
N ALA A 110 9.68 0.80 -7.92
CA ALA A 110 8.37 1.40 -7.70
C ALA A 110 8.21 2.74 -8.44
N ILE A 111 9.19 3.66 -8.32
CA ILE A 111 9.16 4.98 -8.97
C ILE A 111 9.22 4.87 -10.50
N LYS A 112 10.06 3.97 -11.02
CA LYS A 112 10.18 3.69 -12.46
C LYS A 112 8.99 2.91 -13.03
N GLU A 113 7.96 2.65 -12.23
CA GLU A 113 6.77 1.88 -12.60
C GLU A 113 7.09 0.49 -13.18
N ASN A 114 8.20 -0.12 -12.74
CA ASN A 114 8.61 -1.42 -13.25
C ASN A 114 7.84 -2.54 -12.52
N HIS A 115 6.60 -2.74 -12.95
CA HIS A 115 5.62 -3.63 -12.31
C HIS A 115 6.13 -5.06 -12.07
N LYS A 116 7.00 -5.58 -12.95
CA LYS A 116 7.61 -6.90 -12.79
C LYS A 116 8.35 -7.05 -11.45
N TYR A 117 8.82 -5.94 -10.89
CA TYR A 117 9.61 -5.91 -9.65
C TYR A 117 8.85 -5.31 -8.46
N TYR A 118 7.54 -5.06 -8.57
CA TYR A 118 6.74 -4.60 -7.42
C TYR A 118 6.75 -5.60 -6.26
N TRP A 119 6.99 -6.89 -6.54
CA TRP A 119 7.19 -7.88 -5.50
C TRP A 119 8.35 -7.55 -4.56
N LEU A 120 9.39 -6.81 -5.00
CA LEU A 120 10.47 -6.34 -4.12
C LEU A 120 9.95 -5.34 -3.10
N SER A 121 9.06 -4.45 -3.53
CA SER A 121 8.40 -3.52 -2.62
C SER A 121 7.48 -4.26 -1.67
N ILE A 122 6.72 -5.24 -2.16
CA ILE A 122 5.86 -6.06 -1.31
C ILE A 122 6.70 -6.83 -0.27
N LEU A 123 7.78 -7.49 -0.69
CA LEU A 123 8.71 -8.19 0.20
C LEU A 123 9.27 -7.24 1.27
N ASN A 124 9.76 -6.07 0.84
CA ASN A 124 10.31 -5.07 1.76
C ASN A 124 9.30 -4.63 2.81
N GLN A 125 8.05 -4.37 2.41
CA GLN A 125 6.99 -3.99 3.34
C GLN A 125 6.57 -5.17 4.22
N SER A 126 6.51 -6.40 3.69
CA SER A 126 6.17 -7.60 4.47
C SER A 126 7.15 -7.85 5.60
N LEU A 127 8.45 -7.58 5.39
CA LEU A 127 9.45 -7.67 6.46
C LEU A 127 9.22 -6.63 7.57
N GLN A 128 8.55 -5.50 7.27
CA GLN A 128 8.26 -4.45 8.26
C GLN A 128 7.00 -4.74 9.08
N VAL A 129 6.12 -5.62 8.59
CA VAL A 129 4.83 -5.90 9.23
C VAL A 129 5.00 -6.40 10.65
N LEU A 130 5.95 -7.30 10.90
CA LEU A 130 6.09 -7.96 12.20
C LEU A 130 7.36 -7.47 12.91
N SER A 131 7.19 -7.05 14.16
CA SER A 131 8.32 -6.89 15.09
C SER A 131 8.03 -7.65 16.38
N ILE A 132 9.07 -8.21 16.98
CA ILE A 132 8.97 -9.07 18.16
C ILE A 132 10.07 -8.77 19.17
N GLY A 133 9.74 -8.94 20.44
CA GLY A 133 10.67 -9.05 21.56
C GLY A 133 10.27 -10.24 22.42
N LEU A 134 10.97 -11.36 22.31
CA LEU A 134 10.64 -12.63 22.98
C LEU A 134 11.86 -13.19 23.69
N GLY A 135 11.69 -13.59 24.95
CA GLY A 135 12.79 -14.09 25.77
C GLY A 135 13.94 -13.09 25.76
N SER A 136 15.11 -13.49 25.27
CA SER A 136 16.31 -12.67 25.18
C SER A 136 16.58 -12.08 23.78
N ILE A 137 15.63 -12.12 22.85
CA ILE A 137 15.82 -11.66 21.48
C ILE A 137 14.77 -10.59 21.13
N SER A 138 15.19 -9.53 20.46
CA SER A 138 14.28 -8.59 19.80
C SER A 138 14.66 -8.39 18.34
N ALA A 139 13.67 -8.37 17.46
CA ALA A 139 13.82 -8.09 16.04
C ALA A 139 12.77 -7.05 15.61
N THR A 140 13.21 -5.98 14.97
CA THR A 140 12.34 -4.92 14.45
C THR A 140 12.85 -4.47 13.10
N TYR A 141 11.93 -4.28 12.16
CA TYR A 141 12.22 -3.59 10.92
C TYR A 141 11.14 -2.55 10.66
N SER A 142 11.54 -1.29 10.58
CA SER A 142 10.59 -0.17 10.47
C SER A 142 10.81 0.67 9.22
N GLY A 143 11.80 0.33 8.37
CA GLY A 143 12.10 1.12 7.18
C GLY A 143 12.52 2.55 7.54
N LEU A 144 11.58 3.49 7.53
CA LEU A 144 11.75 4.87 7.99
C LEU A 144 11.21 5.10 9.42
N GLY A 145 10.22 4.31 9.82
CA GLY A 145 9.45 4.43 11.05
C GLY A 145 8.17 3.61 10.93
N SER A 146 7.52 3.35 12.06
CA SER A 146 6.37 2.46 12.14
C SER A 146 5.21 3.11 12.89
N ALA A 147 3.98 2.80 12.47
CA ALA A 147 2.79 3.01 13.29
C ALA A 147 2.14 1.65 13.49
N TYR A 148 2.13 1.17 14.73
CA TYR A 148 1.88 -0.23 15.02
C TYR A 148 0.90 -0.40 16.17
N VAL A 149 0.16 -1.49 16.10
CA VAL A 149 -0.54 -2.07 17.27
C VAL A 149 0.37 -3.11 17.89
N TYR A 150 0.35 -3.23 19.21
CA TYR A 150 1.17 -4.20 19.91
C TYR A 150 0.42 -4.85 21.06
N ILE A 151 0.85 -6.07 21.35
CA ILE A 151 0.57 -6.77 22.59
C ILE A 151 1.89 -6.92 23.32
N SER A 152 1.92 -6.56 24.60
CA SER A 152 3.07 -6.81 25.47
C SER A 152 2.66 -7.53 26.76
N TRP A 153 3.56 -8.36 27.28
CA TRP A 153 3.34 -9.16 28.47
C TRP A 153 4.62 -9.40 29.25
N ASN A 154 4.47 -9.62 30.55
CA ASN A 154 5.37 -10.33 31.49
C ASN A 154 4.84 -10.05 32.91
N THR A 155 4.82 -8.77 33.31
CA THR A 155 4.24 -8.30 34.57
C THR A 155 2.75 -8.02 34.48
N GLN A 156 2.31 -7.44 33.35
CA GLN A 156 0.90 -7.22 33.01
C GLN A 156 0.72 -7.41 31.51
N PHE A 157 -0.49 -7.83 31.11
CA PHE A 157 -0.86 -7.88 29.70
C PHE A 157 -1.35 -6.50 29.26
N LEU A 158 -0.76 -5.96 28.20
CA LEU A 158 -1.10 -4.66 27.64
C LEU A 158 -1.35 -4.81 26.14
N PHE A 159 -2.46 -4.23 25.69
CA PHE A 159 -2.73 -3.98 24.27
C PHE A 159 -2.68 -2.48 24.03
N GLY A 160 -1.99 -2.06 22.98
CA GLY A 160 -1.83 -0.64 22.68
C GLY A 160 -1.51 -0.36 21.22
N ALA A 161 -1.41 0.93 20.91
CA ALA A 161 -0.95 1.43 19.63
C ALA A 161 0.11 2.52 19.87
N SER A 162 1.09 2.60 18.99
CA SER A 162 2.16 3.59 19.05
C SER A 162 2.65 3.93 17.65
N ALA A 163 3.35 5.05 17.54
CA ALA A 163 4.05 5.46 16.34
C ALA A 163 5.44 5.97 16.69
N SER A 164 6.44 5.56 15.91
CA SER A 164 7.82 5.97 16.13
C SER A 164 8.57 6.15 14.83
N PHE A 165 9.36 7.21 14.75
CA PHE A 165 10.35 7.38 13.69
C PHE A 165 11.65 6.69 14.13
N SER A 166 11.89 5.50 13.57
CA SER A 166 13.06 4.68 13.89
C SER A 166 13.55 4.03 12.60
N PRO A 167 14.38 4.71 11.79
CA PRO A 167 14.83 4.15 10.53
C PRO A 167 15.67 2.89 10.73
N GLY A 168 15.40 1.86 9.92
CA GLY A 168 16.23 0.69 9.80
C GLY A 168 15.72 -0.57 10.47
N PHE A 169 16.66 -1.48 10.67
CA PHE A 169 16.45 -2.79 11.25
C PHE A 169 17.30 -2.90 12.52
N SER A 170 16.72 -3.49 13.55
CA SER A 170 17.42 -3.84 14.78
C SER A 170 17.21 -5.31 15.09
N PHE A 171 18.29 -6.02 15.35
CA PHE A 171 18.28 -7.34 15.95
C PHE A 171 19.22 -7.33 17.14
N ASN A 172 18.65 -7.54 18.33
CA ASN A 172 19.39 -7.53 19.58
C ASN A 172 19.23 -8.88 20.27
N GLN A 173 20.35 -9.37 20.80
CA GLN A 173 20.39 -10.52 21.70
C GLN A 173 20.87 -10.04 23.06
N TYR A 174 20.09 -10.31 24.09
CA TYR A 174 20.33 -9.91 25.47
C TYR A 174 20.89 -11.09 26.28
N THR A 175 21.63 -10.79 27.34
CA THR A 175 22.21 -11.80 28.23
C THR A 175 21.18 -12.44 29.18
N GLY A 176 19.99 -11.85 29.29
CA GLY A 176 18.86 -12.36 30.05
C GLY A 176 17.53 -12.10 29.33
N ASN A 177 16.44 -12.56 29.92
CA ASN A 177 15.11 -12.29 29.37
C ASN A 177 14.77 -10.81 29.43
N LEU A 178 14.13 -10.33 28.37
CA LEU A 178 13.53 -9.02 28.30
C LEU A 178 12.53 -8.84 29.46
N PRO A 179 12.56 -7.69 30.14
CA PRO A 179 11.61 -7.40 31.22
C PRO A 179 10.17 -7.32 30.71
N THR A 180 9.98 -7.06 29.42
CA THR A 180 8.69 -7.03 28.74
C THR A 180 8.83 -7.69 27.39
N GLN A 181 8.03 -8.72 27.15
CA GLN A 181 7.90 -9.37 25.85
C GLN A 181 6.80 -8.69 25.05
N TRP A 182 6.93 -8.67 23.73
CA TRP A 182 5.98 -7.97 22.88
C TRP A 182 5.97 -8.53 21.46
N ILE A 183 4.83 -8.35 20.81
CA ILE A 183 4.64 -8.56 19.38
C ILE A 183 3.91 -7.32 18.86
N SER A 184 4.38 -6.77 17.76
CA SER A 184 3.74 -5.62 17.12
C SER A 184 3.53 -5.82 15.62
N ILE A 185 2.44 -5.24 15.12
CA ILE A 185 2.05 -5.26 13.72
C ILE A 185 2.06 -3.83 13.17
N ASP A 186 2.91 -3.56 12.19
CA ASP A 186 2.98 -2.26 11.51
C ASP A 186 1.81 -2.10 10.52
N ILE A 187 0.95 -1.14 10.83
CA ILE A 187 -0.25 -0.82 10.04
C ILE A 187 0.11 -0.08 8.75
N VAL A 188 1.16 0.74 8.77
CA VAL A 188 1.62 1.48 7.58
C VAL A 188 2.15 0.51 6.54
N ALA A 189 2.93 -0.48 6.97
CA ALA A 189 3.43 -1.53 6.09
C ALA A 189 2.27 -2.30 5.43
N ILE A 190 1.22 -2.66 6.18
CA ILE A 190 0.02 -3.32 5.64
C ILE A 190 -0.71 -2.45 4.61
N ILE A 191 -0.84 -1.15 4.85
CA ILE A 191 -1.45 -0.20 3.90
C ILE A 191 -0.64 -0.15 2.61
N PHE A 192 0.69 -0.09 2.69
CA PHE A 192 1.57 -0.07 1.52
C PHE A 192 1.50 -1.37 0.72
N ILE A 193 1.48 -2.54 1.38
CA ILE A 193 1.26 -3.84 0.73
C ILE A 193 -0.07 -3.83 -0.02
N SER A 194 -1.15 -3.38 0.62
CA SER A 194 -2.49 -3.34 0.02
C SER A 194 -2.54 -2.45 -1.22
N ALA A 195 -1.89 -1.28 -1.18
CA ALA A 195 -1.78 -0.39 -2.33
C ALA A 195 -1.01 -1.04 -3.50
N LEU A 196 0.13 -1.68 -3.21
CA LEU A 196 0.94 -2.38 -4.22
C LEU A 196 0.18 -3.55 -4.88
N LEU A 197 -0.55 -4.34 -4.08
CA LEU A 197 -1.36 -5.46 -4.57
C LEU A 197 -2.52 -4.98 -5.46
N THR A 198 -3.17 -3.87 -5.10
CA THR A 198 -4.28 -3.31 -5.88
C THR A 198 -3.81 -2.93 -7.29
N VAL A 199 -2.68 -2.25 -7.41
CA VAL A 199 -2.11 -1.85 -8.72
C VAL A 199 -1.69 -3.07 -9.54
N SER A 200 -1.13 -4.08 -8.88
CA SER A 200 -0.67 -5.31 -9.53
C SER A 200 -1.84 -6.11 -10.12
N LYS A 201 -2.98 -6.17 -9.41
CA LYS A 201 -4.21 -6.83 -9.88
C LYS A 201 -4.86 -6.09 -11.05
N VAL A 202 -5.06 -4.77 -10.94
CA VAL A 202 -5.71 -3.96 -11.99
C VAL A 202 -5.00 -4.12 -13.34
N LYS A 203 -3.66 -4.16 -13.35
CA LYS A 203 -2.90 -4.36 -14.58
C LYS A 203 -2.95 -5.79 -15.11
N SER A 204 -2.94 -6.80 -14.24
CA SER A 204 -3.10 -8.20 -14.69
C SER A 204 -4.44 -8.43 -15.37
N THR A 205 -5.49 -7.73 -14.92
CA THR A 205 -6.82 -7.79 -15.55
C THR A 205 -6.83 -7.02 -16.88
N ALA A 206 -6.24 -5.82 -16.93
CA ALA A 206 -6.16 -5.02 -18.17
C ALA A 206 -5.29 -5.67 -19.27
N ASN A 207 -4.19 -6.34 -18.92
CA ASN A 207 -3.37 -7.07 -19.89
C ASN A 207 -4.04 -8.35 -20.40
N LYS A 208 -4.94 -8.97 -19.62
CA LYS A 208 -5.70 -10.14 -20.08
C LYS A 208 -6.77 -9.77 -21.10
N SER A 209 -7.45 -8.63 -20.93
CA SER A 209 -8.44 -8.18 -21.91
C SER A 209 -7.80 -7.84 -23.26
N LEU A 210 -6.63 -7.17 -23.26
CA LEU A 210 -5.91 -6.84 -24.49
C LEU A 210 -5.39 -8.04 -25.29
N ASN A 211 -5.12 -9.17 -24.62
CA ASN A 211 -4.64 -10.40 -25.27
C ASN A 211 -5.78 -11.35 -25.68
N GLN A 212 -7.03 -11.04 -25.36
CA GLN A 212 -8.20 -11.81 -25.81
C GLN A 212 -8.82 -11.24 -27.08
N ASP A 213 -8.42 -10.02 -27.47
CA ASP A 213 -8.85 -9.34 -28.70
C ASP A 213 -7.80 -9.43 -29.83
N GLN A 214 -6.83 -10.35 -29.73
CA GLN A 214 -5.88 -10.73 -30.78
C GLN A 214 -6.09 -12.18 -31.23
#